data_AF-A0A1V2DQR1-F1
#
_entry.id   AF-A0A1V2DQR1-F1
#
_cell.length_a   1.000
_cell.length_b   1.000
_cell.length_c   1.000
_cell.angle_alpha   90.00
_cell.angle_beta   90.00
_cell.angle_gamma   90.00
#
_symmetry.space_group_name_H-M   'P 1'
#
loop_
_entity.id
_entity.type
_entity.pdbx_description
1 polymer ?
#
loop_
_entity_poly.entity_id
_entity_poly.type
_entity_poly.pdbx_seq_one_letter_code
_entity_poly.pdbx_strand_id
1 'polypeptide(L)'
;MTQQRHYKARLAEGSAVPTLLCGHCGSILPRARIFLNEGGSYQDIDCQTIGLCSADDCGAVNCCDEAMAGIDDPERLFGLAC
;
A
#
# COMPACT_ATOMS: atom_id res chain seq x y z
N MET A 1 16.93 17.33 -4.61
CA MET A 1 16.57 16.03 -4.01
C MET A 1 15.35 16.23 -3.12
N THR A 2 14.16 16.12 -3.70
CA THR A 2 12.91 16.08 -2.93
C THR A 2 12.83 14.72 -2.26
N GLN A 3 13.17 14.64 -0.97
CA GLN A 3 12.91 13.46 -0.15
C GLN A 3 11.39 13.28 -0.08
N GLN A 4 10.84 12.51 -1.01
CA GLN A 4 9.44 12.14 -0.98
C GLN A 4 9.24 11.22 0.22
N ARG A 5 8.62 11.74 1.28
CA ARG A 5 8.34 10.99 2.50
C ARG A 5 7.22 9.99 2.20
N HIS A 6 7.58 8.84 1.65
CA HIS A 6 6.70 7.68 1.66
C HIS A 6 6.67 7.07 3.07
N TYR A 7 5.54 6.50 3.43
CA TYR A 7 5.35 5.80 4.70
C TYR A 7 5.28 4.30 4.45
N LYS A 8 5.57 3.48 5.46
CA LYS A 8 5.41 2.03 5.35
C LYS A 8 3.97 1.65 5.72
N ALA A 9 3.24 1.04 4.80
CA ALA A 9 1.93 0.49 5.11
C ALA A 9 2.08 -0.65 6.13
N ARG A 10 1.05 -0.85 6.94
CA ARG A 10 0.98 -1.95 7.91
C ARG A 10 -0.15 -2.89 7.54
N LEU A 11 0.04 -4.18 7.76
CA LEU A 11 -1.03 -5.15 7.63
C LEU A 11 -1.92 -5.08 8.88
N ALA A 12 -3.24 -5.03 8.70
CA ALA A 12 -4.17 -5.13 9.82
C ALA A 12 -4.18 -6.57 10.38
N GLU A 13 -3.85 -6.72 11.65
CA GLU A 13 -3.86 -8.01 12.33
C GLU A 13 -5.31 -8.48 12.60
N GLY A 14 -5.59 -9.77 12.38
CA GLY A 14 -6.89 -10.37 12.70
C GLY A 14 -8.03 -10.12 11.69
N SER A 15 -7.73 -9.59 10.50
CA SER A 15 -8.75 -9.45 9.44
C SER A 15 -8.80 -10.69 8.55
N ALA A 16 -10.02 -11.18 8.28
CA ALA A 16 -10.24 -12.29 7.34
C ALA A 16 -9.89 -11.90 5.89
N VAL A 17 -9.88 -10.60 5.59
CA VAL A 17 -9.46 -10.04 4.30
C VAL A 17 -8.18 -9.24 4.52
N PRO A 18 -7.10 -9.50 3.77
CA PRO A 18 -5.86 -8.77 3.96
C PRO A 18 -6.12 -7.29 3.72
N THR A 19 -5.93 -6.48 4.76
CA THR A 19 -6.30 -5.06 4.80
C THR A 19 -5.05 -4.26 5.13
N LEU A 20 -4.70 -3.32 4.27
CA LEU A 20 -3.55 -2.46 4.47
C LEU A 20 -3.97 -1.19 5.21
N LEU A 21 -3.12 -0.73 6.11
CA LEU A 21 -3.27 0.48 6.90
C LEU A 21 -2.17 1.46 6.53
N CYS A 22 -2.52 2.74 6.48
CA CYS A 22 -1.58 3.82 6.21
C CYS A 22 -0.56 3.93 7.34
N GLY A 23 0.73 3.97 7.01
CA GLY A 23 1.81 4.16 7.98
C GLY A 23 1.78 5.51 8.68
N HIS A 24 1.17 6.52 8.04
CA HIS A 24 1.10 7.87 8.57
C HIS A 24 -0.06 8.07 9.57
N CYS A 25 -1.30 7.75 9.17
CA CYS A 25 -2.49 8.03 9.96
C CYS A 25 -3.18 6.78 10.52
N GLY A 26 -2.75 5.57 10.14
CA GLY A 26 -3.39 4.31 10.54
C GLY A 26 -4.74 4.03 9.85
N SER A 27 -5.21 4.91 8.96
CA SER A 27 -6.45 4.69 8.22
C SER A 27 -6.32 3.54 7.23
N ILE A 28 -7.44 2.88 6.94
CA ILE A 28 -7.49 1.81 5.95
C ILE A 28 -7.12 2.36 4.57
N LEU A 29 -6.13 1.73 3.93
CA LEU A 29 -5.80 1.99 2.54
C LEU A 29 -6.82 1.27 1.67
N PRO A 30 -7.62 2.00 0.87
CA PRO A 30 -8.62 1.38 0.04
C PRO A 30 -7.93 0.58 -1.07
N ARG A 31 -8.39 -0.66 -1.28
CA ARG A 31 -7.89 -1.57 -2.32
C ARG A 31 -7.83 -0.93 -3.71
N ALA A 32 -8.85 -0.13 -4.03
CA ALA A 32 -8.93 0.61 -5.29
C ALA A 32 -7.84 1.68 -5.49
N ARG A 33 -7.05 1.97 -4.44
CA ARG A 33 -5.89 2.89 -4.49
C ARG A 33 -4.58 2.20 -4.14
N ILE A 34 -4.51 0.89 -4.34
CA ILE A 34 -3.28 0.11 -4.25
C ILE A 34 -2.90 -0.26 -5.67
N PHE A 35 -1.66 0.04 -6.04
CA PHE A 35 -1.16 -0.09 -7.39
C PHE A 35 0.18 -0.82 -7.37
N LEU A 36 0.40 -1.67 -8.37
CA LEU A 36 1.73 -2.19 -8.64
C LEU A 36 2.56 -1.10 -9.32
N ASN A 37 3.75 -0.87 -8.80
CA ASN A 37 4.74 0.04 -9.35
C ASN A 37 5.49 -0.65 -10.51
N GLU A 38 4.76 -1.15 -11.51
CA GLU A 38 5.29 -1.90 -12.67
C GLU A 38 5.97 -1.01 -13.73
N GLY A 39 5.98 0.30 -13.53
CA GLY A 39 6.67 1.25 -14.39
C GLY A 39 7.93 1.77 -13.69
N GLY A 40 9.11 1.39 -14.21
CA GLY A 40 10.42 1.72 -13.65
C GLY A 40 10.47 3.03 -12.89
N SER A 41 10.74 2.92 -11.58
CA SER A 41 11.12 4.00 -10.66
C SER A 41 10.49 5.37 -10.94
N TYR A 42 9.16 5.45 -11.10
CA TYR A 42 8.48 6.73 -11.37
C TYR A 42 8.69 7.77 -10.24
N GLN A 43 9.18 7.35 -9.06
CA GLN A 43 9.37 8.20 -7.89
C GLN A 43 10.66 7.90 -7.09
N ASP A 44 11.64 7.17 -7.63
CA ASP A 44 12.84 6.76 -6.84
C ASP A 44 12.46 5.99 -5.55
N ILE A 45 11.33 5.28 -5.59
CA ILE A 45 10.79 4.49 -4.49
C ILE A 45 11.07 3.02 -4.80
N ASP A 46 11.91 2.40 -3.97
CA ASP A 46 12.22 0.96 -4.00
C ASP A 46 11.05 0.15 -3.39
N CYS A 47 9.86 0.28 -3.98
CA CYS A 47 8.65 -0.45 -3.58
C CYS A 47 7.94 -0.95 -4.82
N GLN A 48 7.61 -2.24 -4.84
CA GLN A 48 6.86 -2.86 -5.93
C GLN A 48 5.37 -2.57 -5.84
N THR A 49 4.84 -2.32 -4.64
CA THR A 49 3.43 -1.99 -4.42
C THR A 49 3.30 -0.69 -3.66
N ILE A 50 2.53 0.25 -4.20
CA ILE A 50 2.25 1.55 -3.58
C ILE A 50 0.76 1.70 -3.29
N GLY A 51 0.44 2.26 -2.12
CA GLY A 51 -0.91 2.54 -1.67
C GLY A 51 -1.10 4.02 -1.38
N LEU A 52 -2.10 4.64 -1.99
CA LEU A 52 -2.43 6.04 -1.72
C LEU A 52 -3.50 6.14 -0.62
N CYS A 53 -3.19 6.87 0.45
CA CYS A 53 -4.17 7.12 1.49
C CYS A 53 -5.26 8.07 0.99
N SER A 54 -6.52 7.66 1.11
CA SER A 54 -7.70 8.47 0.75
C SER A 54 -8.34 9.18 1.94
N ALA A 55 -7.73 9.13 3.13
CA ALA A 55 -8.26 9.86 4.27
C ALA A 55 -8.17 11.36 4.00
N ASP A 56 -9.25 12.09 4.32
CA ASP A 56 -9.25 13.55 4.45
C ASP A 56 -8.02 13.96 5.26
N ASP A 57 -7.25 14.92 4.73
CA ASP A 57 -5.97 15.42 5.29
C ASP A 57 -4.73 14.51 5.24
N CYS A 58 -4.81 13.24 4.81
CA CYS A 58 -3.60 12.41 4.76
C CYS A 58 -2.88 12.48 3.40
N GLY A 59 -3.53 12.01 2.32
CA GLY A 59 -2.96 11.99 0.97
C GLY A 59 -1.61 11.26 0.82
N ALA A 60 -1.15 10.53 1.85
CA ALA A 60 0.19 9.99 1.90
C ALA A 60 0.38 8.80 0.95
N VAL A 61 1.56 8.72 0.33
CA VAL A 61 2.02 7.54 -0.42
C VAL A 61 2.60 6.53 0.57
N ASN A 62 2.14 5.29 0.48
CA ASN A 62 2.58 4.21 1.36
C ASN A 62 3.20 3.07 0.55
N CYS A 63 4.40 2.65 0.94
CA CYS A 63 5.02 1.43 0.47
C CYS A 63 4.32 0.22 1.10
N CYS A 64 3.78 -0.67 0.27
CA CYS A 64 2.99 -1.81 0.71
C CYS A 64 3.77 -3.12 0.73
N ASP A 65 4.99 -3.18 0.19
CA ASP A 65 5.79 -4.40 0.06
C ASP A 65 5.92 -5.20 1.35
N GLU A 66 6.30 -4.58 2.47
CA GLU A 66 6.44 -5.29 3.75
C GLU A 66 5.10 -5.87 4.24
N ALA A 67 4.01 -5.14 4.06
CA ALA A 67 2.69 -5.62 4.43
C ALA A 67 2.18 -6.71 3.46
N MET A 68 2.59 -6.65 2.20
CA MET A 68 2.30 -7.63 1.16
C MET A 68 3.12 -8.92 1.33
N ALA A 69 4.36 -8.83 1.80
CA ALA A 69 5.19 -9.99 2.13
C ALA A 69 4.60 -10.82 3.28
N GLY A 70 3.78 -10.20 4.15
CA GLY A 70 3.03 -10.90 5.19
C GLY A 70 1.71 -11.52 4.72
N ILE A 71 1.33 -11.33 3.45
CA ILE A 71 0.14 -11.91 2.85
C ILE A 71 0.56 -13.11 2.00
N ASP A 72 0.10 -14.30 2.40
CA ASP A 72 0.44 -15.57 1.74
C ASP A 72 0.06 -15.58 0.24
N ASP A 73 -0.99 -14.83 -0.13
CA ASP A 73 -1.48 -14.68 -1.49
C ASP A 73 -1.82 -13.21 -1.80
N PRO A 74 -0.89 -12.44 -2.41
CA PRO A 74 -1.11 -11.03 -2.74
C PRO A 74 -2.19 -10.84 -3.83
N GLU A 75 -2.47 -11.86 -4.64
CA GLU A 75 -3.55 -11.81 -5.64
C GLU A 75 -4.93 -11.72 -4.99
N ARG A 76 -5.13 -12.31 -3.79
CA ARG A 76 -6.33 -12.07 -2.96
C ARG A 76 -6.51 -10.61 -2.55
N LEU A 77 -5.44 -9.81 -2.53
CA LEU A 77 -5.51 -8.37 -2.24
C LEU A 77 -5.75 -7.51 -3.48
N PHE A 78 -5.50 -7.99 -4.69
CA PHE A 78 -5.85 -7.27 -5.92
C PHE A 78 -7.17 -7.71 -6.50
N GLY A 79 -7.52 -8.99 -6.39
CA GLY A 79 -8.84 -9.48 -6.76
C GLY A 79 -8.93 -9.37 -8.25
N LEU A 80 -8.13 -10.21 -8.90
CA LEU A 80 -8.53 -10.79 -10.16
C LEU A 80 -9.84 -11.55 -9.89
N ALA A 81 -10.95 -10.81 -9.80
CA ALA A 81 -12.22 -11.34 -10.21
C ALA A 81 -12.06 -11.58 -11.71
N CYS A 82 -12.24 -12.85 -12.08
CA CYS A 82 -12.08 -13.41 -13.43
C CYS A 82 -12.79 -12.62 -14.53
#